data_AF-A0A0S4VFM4-F1
#
_entry.id   AF-A0A0S4VFM4-F1
#
_cell.length_a   1.000
_cell.length_b   1.000
_cell.length_c   1.000
_cell.angle_alpha   90.00
_cell.angle_beta   90.00
_cell.angle_gamma   90.00
#
_symmetry.space_group_name_H-M   'P 1'
#
loop_
_entity.id
_entity.type
_entity.pdbx_description
1 polymer ?
#
loop_
_entity_poly.entity_id
_entity_poly.type
_entity_poly.pdbx_seq_one_letter_code
_entity_poly.pdbx_strand_id
1 'polypeptide(L)' 'MSRRNLTRRFKEWTGTTVGQWLLGQGLAHVQRMLETTRPPIDVIAQHAGLGSAVSLRRHVSRAYHTSPSAYRALFAQT' A
#
# COMPACT_ATOMS: atom_id res chain seq x y z
N MET A 1 -23.90 -10.80 7.77
CA MET A 1 -23.78 -9.40 8.24
C MET A 1 -23.99 -8.45 7.07
N SER A 2 -24.70 -7.33 7.26
CA SER A 2 -24.82 -6.30 6.22
C SER A 2 -23.53 -5.48 6.10
N ARG A 3 -23.28 -4.89 4.92
CA ARG A 3 -22.13 -3.98 4.66
C ARG A 3 -21.98 -2.91 5.73
N ARG A 4 -23.09 -2.27 6.13
CA ARG A 4 -23.11 -1.21 7.15
C ARG A 4 -22.67 -1.71 8.52
N ASN A 5 -23.08 -2.92 8.90
CA ASN A 5 -22.70 -3.51 10.17
C ASN A 5 -21.19 -3.84 10.21
N LEU A 6 -20.67 -4.42 9.12
CA LEU A 6 -19.23 -4.70 8.96
C LEU A 6 -18.40 -3.42 9.07
N THR A 7 -18.72 -2.39 8.28
CA THR A 7 -17.93 -1.13 8.28
C THR A 7 -17.92 -0.46 9.66
N ARG A 8 -19.06 -0.47 10.37
CA ARG A 8 -19.15 0.09 11.73
C ARG A 8 -18.29 -0.70 12.71
N ARG A 9 -18.48 -2.02 12.79
CA ARG A 9 -17.73 -2.89 13.71
C ARG A 9 -16.22 -2.86 13.43
N PHE A 10 -15.84 -2.85 12.16
CA PHE A 10 -14.44 -2.74 11.77
C PHE A 10 -13.81 -1.43 12.26
N LYS A 11 -14.53 -0.31 12.12
CA LYS A 11 -14.06 0.98 12.63
C LYS A 11 -13.99 1.01 14.16
N GLU A 12 -14.94 0.39 14.85
CA GLU A 12 -14.89 0.24 16.32
C GLU A 12 -13.65 -0.53 16.77
N TRP A 13 -13.23 -1.56 16.05
CA TRP A 13 -12.08 -2.39 16.42
C TRP A 13 -10.73 -1.84 15.97
N THR A 14 -10.67 -1.21 14.80
CA THR A 14 -9.40 -0.79 14.18
C THR A 14 -9.17 0.72 14.24
N GLY A 15 -10.17 1.50 14.67
CA GLY A 15 -10.15 2.97 14.65
C GLY A 15 -10.31 3.58 13.26
N THR A 16 -10.29 2.79 12.18
CA THR A 16 -10.30 3.28 10.80
C THR A 16 -11.32 2.57 9.92
N THR A 17 -11.55 3.10 8.72
CA THR A 17 -12.43 2.46 7.74
C THR A 17 -11.72 1.29 7.06
N VAL A 18 -12.47 0.29 6.61
CA VAL A 18 -11.93 -0.87 5.88
C VAL A 18 -11.03 -0.44 4.71
N GLY A 19 -11.46 0.55 3.92
CA GLY A 19 -10.67 1.02 2.77
C GLY A 19 -9.33 1.67 3.16
N GLN A 20 -9.33 2.47 4.22
CA GLN A 20 -8.09 3.07 4.73
C GLN A 20 -7.15 2.02 5.34
N TRP A 21 -7.72 1.04 6.05
CA TRP A 21 -6.93 -0.07 6.57
C TRP A 21 -6.30 -0.90 5.46
N LEU A 22 -7.07 -1.28 4.43
CA LEU A 22 -6.58 -2.02 3.27
C LEU A 22 -5.49 -1.23 2.54
N LEU A 23 -5.66 0.08 2.40
CA LEU A 23 -4.62 0.93 1.81
C LEU A 23 -3.33 0.90 2.64
N GLY A 24 -3.42 0.96 3.96
CA GLY A 24 -2.26 0.86 4.87
C GLY A 24 -1.56 -0.50 4.74
N GLN A 25 -2.31 -1.60 4.68
CA GLN A 25 -1.76 -2.93 4.44
C GLN A 25 -1.08 -3.04 3.07
N GLY A 26 -1.71 -2.48 2.04
CA GLY A 26 -1.15 -2.41 0.69
C GLY A 26 0.17 -1.64 0.66
N LEU A 27 0.23 -0.47 1.30
CA LEU A 27 1.46 0.32 1.41
C LEU A 27 2.58 -0.42 2.15
N ALA A 28 2.26 -1.10 3.25
CA ALA A 28 3.24 -1.93 3.98
C ALA A 28 3.76 -3.10 3.12
N HIS A 29 2.94 -3.65 2.23
CA HIS A 29 3.39 -4.67 1.28
C HIS A 29 4.29 -4.07 0.19
N VAL A 30 3.91 -2.92 -0.39
CA VAL A 30 4.75 -2.18 -1.35
C VAL A 30 6.12 -1.90 -0.75
N GLN A 31 6.16 -1.38 0.47
CA GLN A 31 7.40 -1.06 1.16
C GLN A 31 8.33 -2.29 1.26
N ARG A 32 7.82 -3.41 1.78
CA ARG A 32 8.58 -4.66 1.87
C ARG A 32 9.08 -5.14 0.51
N MET A 33 8.25 -5.06 -0.54
CA MET A 33 8.67 -5.47 -1.88
C MET A 33 9.73 -4.55 -2.45
N LEU A 34 9.65 -3.23 -2.22
CA LEU A 34 10.67 -2.27 -2.67
C LEU A 34 12.01 -2.49 -1.95
N GLU A 35 11.98 -2.92 -0.69
CA GLU A 35 13.18 -3.12 0.12
C GLU A 35 13.86 -4.47 -0.14
N THR A 36 13.09 -5.53 -0.42
CA THR A 36 13.59 -6.91 -0.48
C THR A 36 13.60 -7.54 -1.87
N THR A 37 12.95 -6.93 -2.86
CA THR A 37 12.82 -7.50 -4.21
C THR A 37 13.04 -6.46 -5.31
N ARG A 38 13.22 -6.89 -6.56
CA ARG A 38 13.45 -5.99 -7.71
C ARG A 38 12.45 -6.09 -8.88
N PRO A 39 11.18 -6.53 -8.71
CA PRO A 39 10.24 -6.56 -9.83
C PRO A 39 9.88 -5.14 -10.30
N PRO A 40 9.36 -5.01 -11.53
CA PRO A 40 8.78 -3.77 -12.04
C PRO A 40 7.68 -3.18 -11.14
N ILE A 41 7.51 -1.86 -11.16
CA ILE A 41 6.59 -1.13 -10.25
C ILE A 41 5.12 -1.50 -10.49
N ASP A 42 4.74 -1.80 -11.73
CA ASP A 42 3.43 -2.32 -12.11
C ASP A 42 3.15 -3.69 -11.49
N VAL A 43 4.14 -4.59 -11.48
CA VAL A 43 4.03 -5.89 -10.82
C VAL A 43 3.80 -5.72 -9.31
N ILE A 44 4.55 -4.82 -8.66
CA ILE A 44 4.35 -4.51 -7.24
C ILE A 44 2.95 -3.96 -6.98
N ALA A 45 2.45 -3.07 -7.85
CA ALA A 45 1.11 -2.50 -7.69
C ALA A 45 0.01 -3.56 -7.73
N GLN A 46 0.15 -4.59 -8.55
CA GLN A 46 -0.80 -5.70 -8.60
C GLN A 46 -0.72 -6.57 -7.34
N HIS A 47 0.49 -6.93 -6.90
CA HIS A 47 0.67 -7.75 -5.70
C HIS A 47 0.19 -7.04 -4.42
N ALA A 48 0.36 -5.72 -4.35
CA ALA A 48 -0.09 -4.90 -3.22
C ALA A 48 -1.57 -4.48 -3.29
N GLY A 49 -2.33 -4.92 -4.28
CA GLY A 49 -3.75 -4.59 -4.41
C GLY A 49 -4.03 -3.11 -4.73
N LEU A 50 -3.05 -2.38 -5.29
CA LEU A 50 -3.19 -0.98 -5.69
C LEU A 50 -3.64 -0.82 -7.15
N GLY A 51 -3.65 -1.92 -7.92
CA GLY A 51 -4.28 -2.06 -9.23
C GLY A 51 -3.51 -1.45 -10.40
N SER A 52 -2.68 -0.42 -10.19
CA SER A 52 -1.82 0.16 -11.24
C SER A 52 -0.60 0.87 -10.68
N ALA A 53 0.44 0.97 -11.50
CA ALA A 53 1.65 1.74 -11.15
C ALA A 53 1.32 3.23 -10.87
N VAL A 54 0.31 3.81 -11.53
CA VAL A 54 -0.12 5.20 -11.29
C VAL A 54 -0.73 5.36 -9.90
N SER A 55 -1.61 4.41 -9.50
CA SER A 55 -2.20 4.38 -8.16
C SER A 55 -1.12 4.20 -7.10
N LEU A 56 -0.22 3.23 -7.28
CA LEU A 56 0.91 2.99 -6.38
C LEU A 56 1.76 4.24 -6.19
N ARG A 57 2.22 4.89 -7.28
CA ARG A 57 3.03 6.12 -7.19
C ARG A 57 2.33 7.21 -6.39
N ARG A 58 1.02 7.39 -6.60
CA ARG A 58 0.22 8.38 -5.87
C ARG A 58 0.17 8.08 -4.37
N HIS A 59 -0.05 6.82 -4.00
CA HIS A 59 -0.13 6.42 -2.60
C HIS A 59 1.23 6.47 -1.92
N VAL A 60 2.30 5.99 -2.57
CA VAL A 60 3.68 6.07 -2.06
C VAL A 60 4.12 7.52 -1.89
N SER A 61 3.87 8.38 -2.88
CA SER A 61 4.23 9.80 -2.80
C SER A 61 3.49 10.52 -1.66
N ARG A 62 2.23 10.18 -1.43
CA ARG A 62 1.45 10.73 -0.31
C ARG A 62 1.91 10.22 1.06
N ALA A 63 2.33 8.96 1.14
CA ALA A 63 2.70 8.32 2.41
C ALA A 63 4.16 8.58 2.82
N TYR A 64 5.08 8.59 1.85
CA TYR A 64 6.52 8.61 2.09
C TYR A 64 7.23 9.83 1.48
N HIS A 65 6.49 10.75 0.86
CA HIS A 65 7.02 11.97 0.25
C HIS A 65 8.13 11.72 -0.81
N THR A 66 8.10 10.56 -1.46
CA THR A 66 9.08 10.18 -2.49
C THR A 66 8.45 9.31 -3.58
N SER A 67 9.18 9.09 -4.68
CA SER A 67 8.77 8.15 -5.71
C SER A 67 9.15 6.71 -5.33
N PRO A 68 8.43 5.68 -5.81
CA PRO A 68 8.80 4.27 -5.55
C PRO A 68 10.22 3.91 -5.98
N SER A 69 10.68 4.47 -7.11
CA SER A 69 12.04 4.23 -7.62
C SER A 69 13.09 4.89 -6.74
N ALA A 70 12.85 6.13 -6.29
CA ALA A 70 13.74 6.82 -5.37
C ALA A 70 13.74 6.15 -3.98
N TYR A 71 12.57 5.73 -3.48
CA TYR A 71 12.47 4.93 -2.26
C TYR A 71 13.31 3.65 -2.36
N ARG A 72 13.15 2.89 -3.46
CA ARG A 72 13.94 1.69 -3.71
C ARG A 72 15.44 1.99 -3.75
N ALA A 73 15.87 3.05 -4.41
CA ALA A 73 17.28 3.42 -4.49
C ALA A 73 17.89 3.73 -3.11
N LEU A 74 17.09 4.28 -2.18
CA LEU A 74 17.55 4.65 -0.83
C LEU A 74 17.53 3.46 0.16
N PHE A 75 16.57 2.54 0.01
CA PHE A 75 16.27 1.53 1.03
C PHE A 75 16.39 0.08 0.55
N ALA A 76 16.68 -0.18 -0.73
CA ALA A 76 16.89 -1.53 -1.21
C ALA A 76 18.08 -2.18 -0.48
N GLN A 77 17.79 -3.25 0.23
CA GLN A 77 18.80 -4.09 0.83
C GLN A 77 19.33 -4.98 -0.29
N THR A 78 20.61 -4.84 -0.63
CA THR A 78 21.26 -5.63 -1.69
C THR A 78 21.46 -7.05 -1.22
#